data_AF-A0AAP0NVY8-F1
#
_entry.id   AF-A0AAP0NVY8-F1
#
_cell.length_a   1.000
_cell.length_b   1.000
_cell.length_c   1.000
_cell.angle_alpha   90.00
_cell.angle_beta   90.00
_cell.angle_gamma   90.00
#
_symmetry.space_group_name_H-M   'P 1'
#
loop_
_entity.id
_entity.type
_entity.pdbx_description
1 polymer ?
#
loop_
_entity_poly.entity_id
_entity_poly.type
_entity_poly.pdbx_seq_one_letter_code
_entity_poly.pdbx_strand_id
1 'polypeptide(L)'
;MGRAIEAALGLALLSMLFILDGALAKDTIYNGESLNAEEYLENGPFKFIMQSDCNLVLYRNGDKAMWSSKTARKGVGCMAILQDTGNLVILANRGVIWASNAYTATKNPFRLVLQADGNVVVYGAPLWATNTS
;
A
#
# COMPACT_ATOMS: atom_id res chain seq x y z
N MET A 1 -0.56 -18.50 60.20
CA MET A 1 0.46 -19.13 59.32
C MET A 1 -0.30 -19.82 58.18
N GLY A 2 -0.11 -19.34 56.94
CA GLY A 2 -0.52 -19.83 55.59
C GLY A 2 -1.63 -20.88 55.40
N ARG A 3 -2.42 -20.90 54.32
CA ARG A 3 -2.41 -20.18 53.03
C ARG A 3 -3.84 -20.18 52.46
N ALA A 4 -4.21 -19.10 51.78
CA ALA A 4 -5.36 -19.02 50.89
C ALA A 4 -5.15 -19.88 49.62
N ILE A 5 -6.24 -20.35 49.01
CA ILE A 5 -6.67 -20.08 47.61
C ILE A 5 -8.10 -20.64 47.49
N GLU A 6 -9.06 -19.73 47.47
CA GLU A 6 -10.46 -19.95 47.06
C GLU A 6 -10.65 -19.55 45.59
N ALA A 7 -11.73 -20.10 45.03
CA ALA A 7 -12.55 -19.58 43.95
C ALA A 7 -12.08 -19.77 42.49
N ALA A 8 -12.70 -20.78 41.88
CA ALA A 8 -12.89 -20.90 40.45
C ALA A 8 -13.60 -19.65 39.89
N LEU A 9 -12.94 -18.93 38.99
CA LEU A 9 -13.55 -17.91 38.15
C LEU A 9 -13.63 -18.47 36.72
N GLY A 10 -14.86 -18.77 36.28
CA GLY A 10 -15.14 -19.04 34.88
C GLY A 10 -14.75 -17.82 34.05
N LEU A 11 -13.71 -17.97 33.22
CA LEU A 11 -13.33 -16.95 32.27
C LEU A 11 -14.42 -16.86 31.20
N ALA A 12 -14.97 -15.66 31.09
CA ALA A 12 -15.91 -15.25 30.06
C ALA A 12 -15.44 -15.69 28.67
N LEU A 13 -16.36 -16.31 27.92
CA LEU A 13 -16.31 -16.30 26.46
C LEU A 13 -16.38 -14.83 26.02
N LEU A 14 -15.22 -14.18 25.97
CA LEU A 14 -15.04 -12.99 25.16
C LEU A 14 -15.11 -13.49 23.73
N SER A 15 -16.31 -13.53 23.15
CA SER A 15 -16.48 -13.63 21.71
C SER A 15 -15.68 -12.48 21.12
N MET A 16 -14.48 -12.81 20.67
CA MET A 16 -13.64 -11.96 19.86
C MET A 16 -14.50 -11.64 18.64
N LEU A 17 -15.20 -10.52 18.69
CA LEU A 17 -15.72 -9.88 17.50
C LEU A 17 -14.46 -9.50 16.74
N PHE A 18 -13.96 -10.43 15.91
CA PHE A 18 -13.17 -10.04 14.76
C PHE A 18 -14.09 -9.10 14.00
N ILE A 19 -13.94 -7.80 14.27
CA ILE A 19 -14.37 -6.81 13.32
C ILE A 19 -13.54 -7.19 12.09
N LEU A 20 -14.20 -7.89 11.17
CA LEU A 20 -13.76 -8.05 9.80
C LEU A 20 -13.87 -6.65 9.20
N ASP A 21 -13.09 -5.71 9.73
CA ASP A 21 -12.58 -4.59 8.96
C ASP A 21 -11.60 -5.25 7.99
N GLY A 22 -12.15 -6.00 7.03
CA GLY A 22 -11.60 -5.98 5.70
C GLY A 22 -11.75 -4.54 5.26
N ALA A 23 -10.89 -3.65 5.77
CA ALA A 23 -10.61 -2.38 5.16
C ALA A 23 -10.42 -2.74 3.69
N LEU A 24 -11.38 -2.34 2.86
CA LEU A 24 -11.35 -2.66 1.44
C LEU A 24 -9.94 -2.29 0.99
N ALA A 25 -9.21 -3.29 0.51
CA ALA A 25 -7.86 -3.08 0.06
C ALA A 25 -7.93 -1.94 -0.96
N LYS A 26 -7.16 -0.88 -0.69
CA LYS A 26 -7.20 0.34 -1.47
C LYS A 26 -6.82 -0.02 -2.91
N ASP A 27 -7.45 0.57 -3.92
CA ASP A 27 -7.01 0.40 -5.32
C ASP A 27 -6.24 1.61 -5.85
N THR A 28 -6.20 2.69 -5.08
CA THR A 28 -5.70 4.00 -5.52
C THR A 28 -4.92 4.71 -4.42
N ILE A 29 -3.75 5.28 -4.70
CA ILE A 29 -3.13 6.32 -3.85
C ILE A 29 -3.08 7.67 -4.56
N TYR A 30 -3.15 8.76 -3.80
CA TYR A 30 -3.08 10.15 -4.24
C TYR A 30 -1.71 10.76 -3.95
N ASN A 31 -1.48 12.00 -4.37
CA ASN A 31 -0.25 12.74 -4.07
C ASN A 31 0.13 12.67 -2.59
N GLY A 32 1.41 12.45 -2.30
CA GLY A 32 1.95 12.40 -0.95
C GLY A 32 1.61 11.14 -0.16
N GLU A 33 0.63 10.35 -0.61
CA GLU A 33 0.34 9.06 -0.03
C GLU A 33 1.37 8.01 -0.47
N SER A 34 1.55 7.01 0.39
CA SER A 34 2.54 5.97 0.19
C SER A 34 1.99 4.59 0.52
N LEU A 35 2.67 3.58 0.00
CA LEU A 35 2.64 2.21 0.47
C LEU A 35 3.91 1.99 1.28
N ASN A 36 3.77 1.81 2.59
CA ASN A 36 4.84 1.34 3.46
C ASN A 36 5.12 -0.15 3.23
N ALA A 37 6.12 -0.69 3.91
CA ALA A 37 6.42 -2.12 3.84
C ALA A 37 5.17 -2.98 4.16
N GLU A 38 4.91 -3.96 3.30
CA GLU A 38 3.75 -4.86 3.29
C GLU A 38 2.39 -4.21 3.00
N GLU A 39 2.34 -2.89 2.75
CA GLU A 39 1.13 -2.24 2.25
C GLU A 39 1.00 -2.44 0.73
N TYR A 40 -0.24 -2.52 0.27
CA TYR A 40 -0.54 -2.84 -1.12
C TYR A 40 -1.79 -2.14 -1.62
N LEU A 41 -1.85 -2.00 -2.94
CA LEU A 41 -3.10 -1.82 -3.66
C LEU A 41 -3.65 -3.17 -4.12
N GLU A 42 -4.97 -3.35 -4.12
CA GLU A 42 -5.63 -4.56 -4.61
C GLU A 42 -6.83 -4.22 -5.49
N ASN A 43 -6.99 -4.96 -6.59
CA ASN A 43 -8.17 -4.87 -7.44
C ASN A 43 -8.40 -6.23 -8.10
N GLY A 44 -9.45 -6.94 -7.68
CA GLY A 44 -9.71 -8.31 -8.13
C GLY A 44 -8.53 -9.24 -7.86
N PRO A 45 -7.96 -9.93 -8.88
CA PRO A 45 -6.85 -10.86 -8.69
C PRO A 45 -5.47 -10.18 -8.58
N PHE A 46 -5.41 -8.86 -8.70
CA PHE A 46 -4.15 -8.13 -8.80
C PHE A 46 -3.79 -7.49 -7.47
N LYS A 47 -2.49 -7.55 -7.13
CA LYS A 47 -1.93 -6.97 -5.91
C LYS A 47 -0.64 -6.22 -6.23
N PHE A 48 -0.60 -4.92 -5.94
CA PHE A 48 0.59 -4.09 -6.11
C PHE A 48 1.17 -3.73 -4.74
N ILE A 49 2.23 -4.42 -4.32
CA ILE A 49 2.74 -4.43 -2.94
C ILE A 49 4.16 -3.88 -2.84
N MET A 50 4.40 -3.05 -1.84
CA MET A 50 5.74 -2.63 -1.42
C MET A 50 6.28 -3.65 -0.41
N GLN A 51 7.07 -4.62 -0.87
CA GLN A 51 7.59 -5.70 -0.02
C GLN A 51 8.65 -5.19 0.97
N SER A 52 8.77 -5.88 2.12
CA SER A 52 9.75 -5.59 3.19
C SER A 52 11.21 -5.66 2.72
N ASP A 53 11.48 -6.38 1.64
CA ASP A 53 12.81 -6.46 1.03
C ASP A 53 13.13 -5.27 0.10
N CYS A 54 12.29 -4.23 0.11
CA CYS A 54 12.38 -3.05 -0.75
C CYS A 54 12.06 -3.29 -2.22
N ASN A 55 11.41 -4.40 -2.58
CA ASN A 55 10.91 -4.63 -3.93
C ASN A 55 9.44 -4.22 -4.07
N LEU A 56 9.12 -3.38 -5.04
CA LEU A 56 7.74 -3.05 -5.40
C LEU A 56 7.30 -4.00 -6.51
N VAL A 57 6.24 -4.77 -6.28
CA VAL A 57 5.86 -5.90 -7.14
C VAL A 57 4.37 -5.89 -7.43
N LEU A 58 4.03 -6.12 -8.69
CA LEU A 58 2.67 -6.46 -9.12
C LEU A 58 2.55 -7.98 -9.21
N TYR A 59 1.63 -8.56 -8.45
CA TYR A 59 1.22 -9.96 -8.55
C TYR A 59 -0.16 -10.10 -9.18
N ARG A 60 -0.40 -11.26 -9.79
CA ARG A 60 -1.71 -11.76 -10.15
C ARG A 60 -1.95 -13.10 -9.44
N ASN A 61 -3.14 -13.30 -8.90
CA ASN A 61 -3.54 -14.51 -8.17
C ASN A 61 -2.63 -14.85 -6.96
N GLY A 62 -1.94 -13.84 -6.40
CA GLY A 62 -1.10 -13.97 -5.20
C GLY A 62 0.33 -14.49 -5.42
N ASP A 63 0.60 -15.25 -6.48
CA ASP A 63 1.89 -15.92 -6.68
C ASP A 63 2.59 -15.56 -8.01
N LYS A 64 1.84 -15.16 -9.04
CA LYS A 64 2.41 -14.81 -10.34
C LYS A 64 2.86 -13.36 -10.37
N ALA A 65 4.17 -13.13 -10.24
CA ALA A 65 4.76 -11.81 -10.46
C ALA A 65 4.61 -11.37 -11.92
N MET A 66 3.89 -10.27 -12.14
CA MET A 66 3.63 -9.68 -13.46
C MET A 66 4.62 -8.55 -13.77
N TRP A 67 5.04 -7.79 -12.76
CA TRP A 67 6.01 -6.70 -12.87
C TRP A 67 6.77 -6.51 -11.56
N SER A 68 8.00 -6.01 -11.61
CA SER A 68 8.79 -5.66 -10.42
C SER A 68 9.73 -4.49 -10.69
N SER A 69 9.94 -3.63 -9.69
CA SER A 69 10.94 -2.55 -9.68
C SER A 69 12.39 -3.07 -9.68
N LYS A 70 12.60 -4.36 -9.40
CA LYS A 70 13.91 -5.01 -9.27
C LYS A 70 14.79 -4.31 -8.24
N THR A 71 14.22 -4.00 -7.07
CA THR A 71 14.89 -3.29 -5.97
C THR A 71 15.03 -4.09 -4.68
N ALA A 72 14.75 -5.39 -4.74
CA ALA A 72 15.02 -6.33 -3.65
C ALA A 72 16.44 -6.12 -3.08
N ARG A 73 16.53 -5.93 -1.77
CA ARG A 73 17.74 -5.71 -0.97
C ARG A 73 18.58 -4.49 -1.35
N LYS A 74 18.03 -3.51 -2.08
CA LYS A 74 18.72 -2.24 -2.41
C LYS A 74 18.60 -1.17 -1.32
N GLY A 75 17.81 -1.42 -0.28
CA GLY A 75 17.59 -0.49 0.82
C GLY A 75 17.02 -1.18 2.06
N VAL A 76 16.66 -0.36 3.04
CA VAL A 76 15.93 -0.76 4.26
C VAL A 76 14.90 0.32 4.59
N GLY A 77 13.78 -0.07 5.21
CA GLY A 77 12.71 0.86 5.56
C GLY A 77 12.09 1.53 4.33
N CYS A 78 11.80 0.75 3.29
CA CYS A 78 11.37 1.31 2.02
C CYS A 78 9.86 1.58 1.98
N MET A 79 9.50 2.65 1.27
CA MET A 79 8.11 2.98 0.92
C MET A 79 8.03 3.36 -0.56
N ALA A 80 6.89 3.05 -1.19
CA ALA A 80 6.55 3.58 -2.50
C ALA A 80 5.64 4.79 -2.33
N ILE A 81 6.05 5.96 -2.82
CA ILE A 81 5.30 7.22 -2.65
C ILE A 81 5.01 7.87 -4.00
N LEU A 82 3.77 8.33 -4.19
CA LEU A 82 3.39 9.13 -5.35
C LEU A 82 3.68 10.61 -5.06
N GLN A 83 4.66 11.18 -5.73
CA GLN A 83 5.05 12.58 -5.54
C GLN A 83 4.07 13.56 -6.22
N ASP A 84 4.09 14.81 -5.78
CA ASP A 84 3.29 15.93 -6.34
C ASP A 84 3.48 16.19 -7.84
N THR A 85 4.55 15.66 -8.41
CA THR A 85 4.92 15.76 -9.83
C THR A 85 4.38 14.61 -10.67
N GLY A 86 3.70 13.64 -10.06
CA GLY A 86 3.24 12.40 -10.71
C GLY A 86 4.27 11.28 -10.68
N ASN A 87 5.48 11.53 -10.16
CA ASN A 87 6.51 10.51 -10.08
C ASN A 87 6.22 9.53 -8.95
N LEU A 88 6.01 8.26 -9.29
CA LEU A 88 6.09 7.18 -8.32
C LEU A 88 7.55 6.87 -8.04
N VAL A 89 7.96 6.93 -6.78
CA VAL A 89 9.33 6.63 -6.35
C VAL A 89 9.35 5.62 -5.22
N ILE A 90 10.43 4.84 -5.14
CA ILE A 90 10.74 4.04 -3.95
C ILE A 90 11.78 4.81 -3.15
N LEU A 91 11.38 5.26 -1.97
CA LEU A 91 12.25 5.91 -1.01
C LEU A 91 12.73 4.88 0.02
N ALA A 92 14.04 4.87 0.28
CA ALA A 92 14.66 4.13 1.37
C ALA A 92 15.33 5.12 2.34
N ASN A 93 15.84 4.63 3.48
CA ASN A 93 16.54 5.46 4.47
C ASN A 93 17.70 6.30 3.90
N ARG A 94 18.30 5.90 2.78
CA ARG A 94 19.45 6.59 2.13
C ARG A 94 19.06 7.40 0.90
N GLY A 95 17.77 7.54 0.60
CA GLY A 95 17.26 8.27 -0.56
C GLY A 95 16.50 7.38 -1.55
N VAL A 96 16.28 7.93 -2.74
CA VAL A 96 15.48 7.28 -3.79
C VAL A 96 16.28 6.14 -4.43
N ILE A 97 15.70 4.94 -4.48
CA ILE A 97 16.33 3.74 -5.08
C ILE A 97 15.68 3.31 -6.40
N TRP A 98 14.52 3.87 -6.73
CA TRP A 98 13.81 3.66 -7.98
C TRP A 98 12.85 4.82 -8.26
N ALA A 99 12.61 5.11 -9.54
CA ALA A 99 11.62 6.07 -9.98
C ALA A 99 10.94 5.58 -11.27
N SER A 100 9.66 5.89 -11.41
CA SER A 100 8.89 5.64 -12.64
C SER A 100 9.36 6.48 -13.82
N ASN A 101 10.04 7.60 -13.54
CA ASN A 101 10.41 8.64 -14.50
C ASN A 101 9.20 9.24 -15.25
N ALA A 102 8.00 9.09 -14.70
CA ALA A 102 6.81 9.78 -15.14
C ALA A 102 6.63 11.02 -14.28
N TYR A 103 6.96 12.21 -14.78
CA TYR A 103 6.82 13.44 -14.02
C TYR A 103 6.51 14.64 -14.91
N THR A 104 5.81 15.61 -14.35
CA THR A 104 5.57 16.91 -14.96
C THR A 104 6.16 18.03 -14.10
N ALA A 105 6.60 19.11 -14.74
CA ALA A 105 7.07 20.31 -14.02
C ALA A 105 5.94 20.98 -13.22
N THR A 106 4.71 20.87 -13.72
CA THR A 106 3.52 21.41 -13.05
C THR A 106 3.04 20.42 -11.99
N LYS A 107 2.82 20.91 -10.76
CA LYS A 107 2.12 20.13 -9.74
C LYS A 107 0.64 20.04 -10.09
N ASN A 108 0.10 18.83 -10.06
CA ASN A 108 -1.30 18.54 -10.33
C ASN A 108 -1.82 17.50 -9.33
N PRO A 109 -3.14 17.39 -9.14
CA PRO A 109 -3.69 16.21 -8.49
C PRO A 109 -3.37 14.99 -9.37
N PHE A 110 -2.56 14.09 -8.82
CA PHE A 110 -2.22 12.81 -9.39
C PHE A 110 -2.79 11.69 -8.52
N ARG A 111 -3.08 10.57 -9.18
CA ARG A 111 -3.41 9.33 -8.49
C ARG A 111 -2.76 8.15 -9.20
N LEU A 112 -2.28 7.19 -8.44
CA LEU A 112 -1.80 5.89 -8.91
C LEU A 112 -2.94 4.90 -8.68
N VAL A 113 -3.42 4.27 -9.75
CA VAL A 113 -4.58 3.37 -9.71
C VAL A 113 -4.15 1.98 -10.18
N LEU A 114 -4.44 0.95 -9.38
CA LEU A 114 -4.45 -0.43 -9.83
C LEU A 114 -5.81 -0.72 -10.49
N GLN A 115 -5.79 -0.84 -11.80
CA GLN A 115 -6.97 -1.01 -12.63
C GLN A 115 -7.46 -2.46 -12.62
N ALA A 116 -8.73 -2.67 -12.97
CA ALA A 116 -9.34 -4.00 -13.04
C ALA A 116 -8.73 -4.91 -14.12
N ASP A 117 -8.00 -4.36 -15.10
CA ASP A 117 -7.26 -5.12 -16.11
C ASP A 117 -5.86 -5.57 -15.63
N GLY A 118 -5.45 -5.13 -14.44
CA GLY A 118 -4.16 -5.44 -13.82
C GLY A 118 -3.03 -4.48 -14.17
N ASN A 119 -3.31 -3.37 -14.86
CA ASN A 119 -2.34 -2.33 -15.08
C ASN A 119 -2.31 -1.34 -13.90
N VAL A 120 -1.14 -0.76 -13.63
CA VAL A 120 -0.93 0.23 -12.55
C VAL A 120 -0.55 1.55 -13.20
N VAL A 121 -1.45 2.54 -13.12
CA VAL A 121 -1.37 3.75 -13.95
C VAL A 121 -1.39 5.00 -13.09
N VAL A 122 -0.49 5.93 -13.38
CA VAL A 122 -0.55 7.31 -12.86
C VAL A 122 -1.46 8.14 -13.76
N TYR A 123 -2.52 8.69 -13.17
CA TYR A 123 -3.39 9.69 -13.78
C TYR A 123 -3.08 11.06 -13.21
N GLY A 124 -3.17 12.10 -14.06
CA GLY A 124 -3.02 13.50 -13.65
C GLY A 124 -4.32 14.27 -13.54
N ALA A 125 -4.21 15.59 -13.75
CA ALA A 125 -5.25 16.57 -13.51
C ALA A 125 -6.63 16.15 -14.10
N PRO A 126 -7.71 16.21 -13.30
CA PRO A 126 -9.05 15.94 -13.80
C PRO A 126 -9.47 17.05 -14.77
N LEU A 127 -10.17 16.66 -15.84
CA LEU A 127 -10.73 17.60 -16.82
C LEU A 127 -12.06 18.22 -16.35
N TRP A 128 -12.78 17.52 -15.47
CA TRP A 128 -14.07 17.96 -14.93
C TRP A 128 -14.25 17.43 -13.51
N ALA A 129 -14.98 18.18 -12.68
CA ALA A 129 -15.37 17.79 -11.34
C ALA A 129 -16.79 18.30 -11.03
N THR A 130 -17.52 17.57 -10.17
CA THR A 130 -18.85 18.00 -9.68
C THR A 130 -18.77 19.21 -8.75
N ASN A 131 -17.62 19.45 -8.12
CA ASN A 131 -17.37 20.52 -7.13
C ASN A 131 -18.31 20.47 -5.91
N THR A 132 -18.43 19.30 -5.26
CA THR A 132 -19.37 19.05 -4.16
C THR A 132 -18.70 18.74 -2.82
N SER A 133 -17.42 19.04 -2.64
CA SER A 133 -16.61 18.79 -1.44
C SER A 133 -16.02 20.07 -0.88
#